data_AF-A0A952MDP9-F1
#
_entry.id   AF-A0A952MDP9-F1
#
_cell.length_a   1.000
_cell.length_b   1.000
_cell.length_c   1.000
_cell.angle_alpha   90.00
_cell.angle_beta   90.00
_cell.angle_gamma   90.00
#
_symmetry.space_group_name_H-M   'P 1'
#
loop_
_entity.id
_entity.type
_entity.pdbx_description
1 polymer ?
#
loop_
_entity_poly.entity_id
_entity_poly.type
_entity_poly.pdbx_seq_one_letter_code
_entity_poly.pdbx_strand_id
1 'polypeptide(L)' 'MKREKAIEAINELPHEFNLDDLIEKLIFVEKVEQGLKQLDTGKTVPHEKVKELVKKW' A
#
# COMPACT_ATOMS: atom_id res chain seq x y z
N MET A 1 7.04 -7.13 3.12
CA MET A 1 8.08 -6.11 3.32
C MET A 1 9.44 -6.74 3.65
N LYS A 2 10.52 -6.24 3.03
CA LYS A 2 11.92 -6.54 3.43
C LYS A 2 12.43 -5.50 4.42
N ARG A 3 13.46 -5.82 5.22
CA ARG A 3 14.03 -4.92 6.22
C ARG A 3 14.49 -3.59 5.62
N GLU A 4 15.14 -3.65 4.46
CA GLU A 4 15.68 -2.47 3.75
C GLU A 4 14.54 -1.51 3.40
N LYS A 5 13.39 -2.04 2.98
CA LYS A 5 12.20 -1.24 2.66
C LYS A 5 11.58 -0.58 3.90
N ALA A 6 11.60 -1.26 5.04
CA ALA A 6 11.17 -0.66 6.30
C ALA A 6 12.08 0.51 6.71
N ILE A 7 13.40 0.35 6.55
CA ILE A 7 14.38 1.40 6.85
C ILE A 7 14.20 2.59 5.90
N GLU A 8 14.01 2.36 4.60
CA GLU A 8 13.68 3.43 3.64
C GLU A 8 12.41 4.18 4.05
N ALA A 9 11.35 3.46 4.44
CA ALA A 9 10.10 4.08 4.89
C ALA A 9 10.28 4.94 6.14
N ILE A 10 11.15 4.54 7.08
CA ILE A 10 11.52 5.33 8.27
C ILE A 10 12.31 6.58 7.85
N ASN A 11 13.25 6.45 6.92
CA ASN A 11 14.07 7.58 6.45
C ASN A 11 13.26 8.65 5.70
N GLU A 12 12.07 8.31 5.20
CA GLU A 12 11.13 9.25 4.57
C GLU A 12 10.27 10.02 5.58
N LEU A 13 10.23 9.59 6.85
CA LEU A 13 9.50 10.30 7.90
C LEU A 13 10.29 11.53 8.39
N PRO A 14 9.62 12.53 9.00
CA PRO A 14 10.31 13.65 9.63
C PRO A 14 11.29 13.19 10.73
N HIS A 15 12.15 14.09 11.20
CA HIS A 15 13.09 13.78 12.29
C HIS A 15 12.39 13.31 13.58
N GLU A 16 11.20 13.85 13.87
CA GLU A 16 10.33 13.44 14.97
C GLU A 16 8.97 13.04 14.40
N PHE A 17 8.47 11.88 14.82
CA PHE A 17 7.17 11.34 14.42
C PHE A 17 6.63 10.44 15.54
N ASN A 18 5.34 10.14 15.47
CA ASN A 18 4.66 9.32 16.45
C ASN A 18 4.74 7.85 16.03
N LEU A 19 4.60 6.92 16.97
CA LEU A 19 4.53 5.49 16.63
C LEU A 19 3.42 5.18 15.61
N ASP A 20 2.28 5.85 15.72
CA ASP A 20 1.14 5.67 14.81
C ASP A 20 1.49 6.03 13.37
N ASP A 21 2.25 7.12 13.15
CA ASP A 21 2.68 7.56 11.81
C ASP A 21 3.59 6.52 11.15
N LEU A 22 4.50 5.94 11.95
CA LEU A 22 5.36 4.85 11.49
C LEU A 22 4.54 3.62 11.10
N ILE A 23 3.61 3.21 11.95
CA ILE A 23 2.76 2.04 11.69
C ILE A 23 1.95 2.27 10.40
N GLU A 24 1.33 3.43 10.25
CA GLU A 24 0.55 3.78 9.05
C GLU A 24 1.43 3.74 7.79
N LYS A 25 2.62 4.35 7.85
CA LYS A 25 3.56 4.35 6.73
C LYS A 25 3.97 2.94 6.33
N LEU A 26 4.28 2.06 7.29
CA LEU A 26 4.66 0.68 7.01
C LEU A 26 3.49 -0.13 6.44
N ILE A 27 2.27 0.05 6.96
CA ILE A 27 1.06 -0.58 6.43
C ILE A 27 0.83 -0.14 4.98
N PHE A 28 0.94 1.15 4.69
CA PHE A 28 0.79 1.69 3.35
C PHE A 28 1.78 1.05 2.37
N VAL A 29 3.07 1.02 2.72
CA VAL A 29 4.12 0.40 1.89
C VAL A 29 3.81 -1.08 1.63
N GLU A 30 3.43 -1.84 2.65
CA GLU A 30 3.06 -3.25 2.50
C GLU A 30 1.86 -3.43 1.55
N LYS A 31 0.82 -2.58 1.67
CA LYS A 31 -0.35 -2.65 0.79
C LYS A 31 -0.01 -2.32 -0.66
N VAL A 32 0.86 -1.35 -0.90
CA VAL A 32 1.34 -1.02 -2.25
C VAL A 32 2.12 -2.19 -2.83
N GLU A 33 3.05 -2.79 -2.09
CA GLU A 33 3.80 -3.97 -2.54
C GLU A 33 2.88 -5.15 -2.87
N GLN A 34 1.84 -5.37 -2.05
CA GLN A 34 0.83 -6.39 -2.30
C GLN A 34 0.04 -6.10 -3.59
N GLY A 35 -0.36 -4.85 -3.82
CA GLY A 35 -1.05 -4.42 -5.03
C GLY A 35 -0.22 -4.62 -6.29
N LEU A 36 1.09 -4.31 -6.24
CA LEU A 36 2.01 -4.56 -7.36
C LEU A 36 2.14 -6.06 -7.67
N LYS A 37 2.27 -6.92 -6.65
CA LYS A 37 2.29 -8.38 -6.85
C LYS A 37 0.97 -8.90 -7.43
N GLN A 38 -0.16 -8.33 -7.03
CA GLN A 38 -1.47 -8.66 -7.60
C GLN A 38 -1.53 -8.28 -9.09
N LEU A 39 -1.02 -7.10 -9.44
CA LEU A 39 -0.89 -6.67 -10.83
C LEU A 39 -0.05 -7.65 -11.66
N ASP A 40 1.13 -8.03 -11.18
CA ASP A 40 2.04 -8.97 -11.86
C ASP A 40 1.41 -10.36 -12.06
N THR A 41 0.54 -10.78 -11.13
CA THR A 41 -0.16 -12.07 -11.19
C THR A 41 -1.51 -12.00 -11.90
N GLY A 42 -1.85 -10.86 -12.52
CA GLY A 42 -3.11 -10.66 -13.22
C GLY A 42 -4.34 -10.60 -12.31
N LYS A 43 -4.16 -10.51 -10.98
CA LYS A 43 -5.23 -10.38 -9.98
C LYS A 43 -5.77 -8.96 -9.92
N THR A 44 -6.22 -8.45 -11.07
CA THR A 44 -6.81 -7.11 -11.21
C THR A 44 -8.28 -7.21 -11.60
N VAL A 45 -9.01 -6.12 -11.39
CA VAL A 45 -10.40 -6.00 -11.79
C VAL A 45 -10.49 -4.95 -12.92
N PRO A 46 -11.10 -5.29 -14.07
CA PRO A 46 -11.31 -4.31 -15.14
C PRO A 46 -12.12 -3.11 -14.65
N HIS A 47 -11.78 -1.92 -15.14
CA HIS A 47 -12.41 -0.67 -14.72
C HIS A 47 -13.95 -0.67 -14.88
N GLU A 48 -14.48 -1.26 -15.95
CA GLU A 48 -15.92 -1.37 -16.17
C GLU A 48 -16.62 -2.18 -15.06
N LYS A 49 -16.00 -3.27 -14.58
CA LYS A 49 -16.53 -4.07 -13.47
C LYS A 49 -16.49 -3.30 -12.14
N VAL A 50 -15.49 -2.43 -11.95
CA VAL A 50 -15.44 -1.54 -10.77
C VAL A 50 -16.59 -0.53 -10.80
N LYS A 51 -16.90 0.07 -11.96
CA LYS A 51 -18.04 1.00 -12.10
C LYS A 51 -19.37 0.34 -11.70
N GLU A 52 -19.56 -0.93 -12.06
CA GLU A 52 -20.77 -1.68 -11.69
C GLU A 52 -20.87 -1.95 -10.19
N LEU A 53 -19.74 -2.21 -9.51
CA LEU A 53 -19.70 -2.43 -8.07
C LEU A 53 -20.02 -1.15 -7.29
N VAL A 54 -19.40 -0.03 -7.69
CA VAL A 54 -19.59 1.26 -7.01
C VAL A 54 -21.03 1.77 -7.14
N LYS A 55 -21.72 1.49 -8.26
CA LYS A 55 -23.16 1.83 -8.41
C LYS A 55 -24.08 1.11 -7.41
N LYS A 56 -23.62 0.03 -6.79
CA LYS A 56 -24.40 -0.78 -5.83
C LYS A 56 -24.12 -0.41 -4.37
N TRP A 57 -23.16 0.48 -4.13
CA TRP A 57 -22.84 1.04 -2.81
C TRP A 57 -23.66 2.31 -2.58
#